data_AF-A0A661Y308-F1
#
_entry.id   AF-A0A661Y308-F1
#
_cell.length_a   1.000
_cell.length_b   1.000
_cell.length_c   1.000
_cell.angle_alpha   90.00
_cell.angle_beta   90.00
_cell.angle_gamma   90.00
#
_symmetry.space_group_name_H-M   'P 1'
#
loop_
_entity.id
_entity.type
_entity.pdbx_description
1 polymer ?
#
loop_
_entity_poly.entity_id
_entity_poly.type
_entity_poly.pdbx_seq_one_letter_code
_entity_poly.pdbx_strand_id
1 'polypeptide(L)'
;MKKLSILIVFLLPFALLGQTKTLNINKLIVEKSGEPLSVESEQNFPLEKESRKPFIFYSSQKEKIGFYLTYKIKGERVKLSRQVFVTLSDGTEVKGKRRKDVIYFKTGHQDAISTIVSESILTDKETLTTYFISFHYELLLK
;
A
#
# COMPACT_ATOMS: atom_id res chain seq x y z
N MET A 1 34.27 11.00 36.45
CA MET A 1 33.27 9.97 36.09
C MET A 1 31.93 10.32 36.75
N LYS A 2 30.97 10.84 35.98
CA LYS A 2 29.56 10.98 36.39
C LYS A 2 28.72 10.55 35.20
N LYS A 3 27.84 9.58 35.43
CA LYS A 3 27.11 8.81 34.42
C LYS A 3 26.11 9.71 33.68
N LEU A 4 26.17 9.69 32.35
CA LEU A 4 25.20 10.32 31.47
C LEU A 4 23.98 9.40 31.39
N SER A 5 22.88 9.76 32.06
CA SER A 5 21.63 9.02 31.97
C SER A 5 20.96 9.35 30.62
N ILE A 6 21.02 8.40 29.69
CA ILE A 6 20.28 8.46 28.43
C ILE A 6 18.82 8.13 28.74
N LEU A 7 17.96 9.15 28.70
CA LEU A 7 16.51 8.99 28.78
C LEU A 7 16.02 8.47 27.42
N ILE A 8 15.80 7.16 27.33
CA ILE A 8 15.15 6.54 26.17
C ILE A 8 13.65 6.82 26.30
N VAL A 9 13.17 7.79 25.52
CA VAL A 9 11.73 8.03 25.35
C VAL A 9 11.19 6.93 24.42
N PHE A 10 10.56 5.92 25.00
CA PHE A 10 9.75 4.96 24.27
C PHE A 10 8.45 5.68 23.84
N LEU A 11 8.44 6.22 22.63
CA LEU A 11 7.21 6.65 21.96
C LEU A 11 6.41 5.39 21.59
N LEU A 12 5.55 4.94 22.49
CA LEU A 12 4.46 4.02 22.15
C LEU A 12 3.52 4.74 21.17
N PRO A 13 3.24 4.18 19.98
CA PRO A 13 2.21 4.75 19.14
C PRO A 13 0.86 4.56 19.84
N PHE A 14 0.18 5.68 20.06
CA PHE A 14 -1.21 5.78 20.49
C PHE A 14 -2.07 4.78 19.69
N ALA A 15 -2.48 3.68 20.31
CA ALA A 15 -3.57 2.85 19.81
C ALA A 15 -4.89 3.60 20.10
N LEU A 16 -5.26 4.51 19.20
CA LEU A 16 -6.60 5.08 19.16
C LEU A 16 -7.59 3.94 18.85
N LEU A 17 -8.35 3.53 19.85
CA LEU A 17 -9.53 2.66 19.77
C LEU A 17 -10.65 3.39 19.01
N GLY A 18 -10.47 3.56 17.70
CA GLY A 18 -11.54 3.71 16.73
C GLY A 18 -11.45 2.52 15.78
N GLN A 19 -12.59 2.00 15.32
CA GLN A 19 -12.65 1.02 14.23
C GLN A 19 -11.87 1.58 13.03
N THR A 20 -10.60 1.18 12.91
CA THR A 20 -9.73 1.66 11.85
C THR A 20 -9.97 0.73 10.68
N LYS A 21 -10.51 1.30 9.61
CA LYS A 21 -10.60 0.62 8.32
C LYS A 21 -9.16 0.33 7.90
N THR A 22 -8.87 -0.90 7.52
CA THR A 22 -7.51 -1.30 7.17
C THR A 22 -7.48 -1.94 5.80
N LEU A 23 -6.33 -1.80 5.17
CA LEU A 23 -5.90 -2.58 4.03
C LEU A 23 -4.82 -3.52 4.53
N ASN A 24 -5.09 -4.82 4.47
CA ASN A 24 -4.12 -5.86 4.77
C ASN A 24 -3.54 -6.38 3.46
N ILE A 25 -2.23 -6.36 3.31
CA ILE A 25 -1.51 -7.04 2.24
C ILE A 25 -0.97 -8.32 2.84
N ASN A 26 -1.40 -9.47 2.30
CA ASN A 26 -1.03 -10.79 2.81
C ASN A 26 -0.01 -11.52 1.90
N LYS A 27 0.25 -10.97 0.72
CA LYS A 27 1.30 -11.43 -0.18
C LYS A 27 1.81 -10.25 -0.99
N LEU A 28 3.11 -10.06 -1.02
CA LEU A 28 3.79 -9.04 -1.81
C LEU A 28 5.01 -9.64 -2.51
N ILE A 29 5.11 -9.41 -3.81
CA ILE A 29 6.26 -9.74 -4.65
C ILE A 29 6.65 -8.45 -5.36
N VAL A 30 7.93 -8.09 -5.23
CA VAL A 30 8.53 -6.97 -5.95
C VAL A 30 9.81 -7.47 -6.60
N GLU A 31 9.93 -7.31 -7.91
CA GLU A 31 11.13 -7.66 -8.68
C GLU A 31 11.60 -6.44 -9.47
N LYS A 32 12.91 -6.31 -9.59
CA LYS A 32 13.61 -5.30 -10.37
C LYS A 32 14.47 -5.99 -11.41
N SER A 33 14.13 -5.80 -12.69
CA SER A 33 14.78 -6.45 -13.82
C SER A 33 14.87 -7.98 -13.68
N GLY A 34 13.84 -8.60 -13.09
CA GLY A 34 13.77 -10.04 -12.83
C GLY A 34 14.38 -10.49 -11.51
N GLU A 35 15.08 -9.62 -10.79
CA GLU A 35 15.68 -9.92 -9.49
C GLU A 35 14.74 -9.53 -8.34
N PRO A 36 14.46 -10.42 -7.37
CA PRO A 36 13.56 -10.12 -6.26
C PRO A 36 14.15 -9.06 -5.32
N LEU A 37 13.31 -8.13 -4.87
CA LEU A 37 13.64 -7.18 -3.81
C LEU A 37 13.17 -7.71 -2.45
N SER A 38 14.00 -7.52 -1.43
CA SER A 38 13.64 -7.88 -0.05
C SER A 38 12.59 -6.92 0.48
N VAL A 39 11.35 -7.41 0.62
CA VAL A 39 10.20 -6.67 1.14
C VAL A 39 9.48 -7.49 2.20
N GLU A 40 8.86 -6.81 3.16
CA GLU A 40 7.95 -7.48 4.10
C GLU A 40 6.74 -8.00 3.32
N SER A 41 6.50 -9.32 3.40
CA SER A 41 5.43 -9.99 2.66
C SER A 41 4.03 -9.61 3.13
N GLU A 42 3.92 -9.19 4.40
CA GLU A 42 2.66 -8.79 5.03
C GLU A 42 2.74 -7.36 5.54
N GLN A 43 1.76 -6.53 5.18
CA GLN A 43 1.75 -5.11 5.56
C GLN A 43 0.32 -4.64 5.84
N ASN A 44 0.14 -3.86 6.90
CA ASN A 44 -1.17 -3.32 7.28
C ASN A 44 -1.17 -1.80 7.18
N PHE A 45 -2.13 -1.27 6.43
CA PHE A 45 -2.25 0.16 6.21
C PHE A 45 -3.59 0.70 6.70
N PRO A 46 -3.61 1.79 7.48
CA PRO A 46 -4.86 2.46 7.81
C PRO A 46 -5.46 3.11 6.57
N LEU A 47 -6.78 2.98 6.42
CA LEU A 47 -7.54 3.54 5.32
C LEU A 47 -8.30 4.78 5.75
N GLU A 48 -8.19 5.83 4.94
CA GLU A 48 -8.97 7.04 5.08
C GLU A 48 -9.95 7.21 3.92
N LYS A 49 -11.23 7.40 4.24
CA LYS A 49 -12.31 7.48 3.27
C LYS A 49 -12.07 8.61 2.28
N GLU A 50 -12.25 8.30 0.99
CA GLU A 50 -12.12 9.24 -0.12
C GLU A 50 -10.75 9.93 -0.26
N SER A 51 -9.75 9.43 0.45
CA SER A 51 -8.37 9.93 0.41
C SER A 51 -7.58 9.23 -0.70
N ARG A 52 -6.66 9.96 -1.35
CA ARG A 52 -5.69 9.39 -2.28
C ARG A 52 -4.30 9.56 -1.69
N LYS A 53 -3.88 8.60 -0.88
CA LYS A 53 -2.56 8.58 -0.25
C LYS A 53 -1.68 7.47 -0.85
N PRO A 54 -0.36 7.67 -0.91
CA PRO A 54 0.57 6.62 -1.27
C PRO A 54 0.74 5.64 -0.10
N PHE A 55 0.77 4.36 -0.42
CA PHE A 55 1.14 3.27 0.48
C PHE A 55 2.42 2.65 -0.09
N ILE A 56 3.47 2.62 0.73
CA ILE A 56 4.83 2.27 0.28
C ILE A 56 5.13 0.83 0.68
N PHE A 57 5.51 0.02 -0.31
CA PHE A 57 5.93 -1.37 -0.15
C PHE A 57 7.41 -1.51 0.17
N TYR A 58 8.21 -0.64 -0.45
CA TYR A 58 9.65 -0.69 -0.45
C TYR A 58 10.19 0.73 -0.58
N SER A 59 11.24 1.03 0.18
CA SER A 59 11.94 2.30 0.13
C SER A 59 13.43 2.06 0.28
N SER A 60 14.21 2.61 -0.64
CA SER A 60 15.67 2.68 -0.57
C SER A 60 16.15 4.11 -0.88
N GLN A 61 17.46 4.32 -0.90
CA GLN A 61 18.04 5.59 -1.37
C GLN A 61 17.81 5.82 -2.87
N LYS A 62 17.63 4.75 -3.64
CA LYS A 62 17.52 4.83 -5.11
C LYS A 62 16.09 4.91 -5.60
N GLU A 63 15.15 4.35 -4.85
CA GLU A 63 13.76 4.25 -5.29
C GLU A 63 12.77 4.01 -4.16
N LYS A 64 11.51 4.38 -4.42
CA LYS A 64 10.35 4.05 -3.59
C LYS A 64 9.30 3.37 -4.45
N ILE A 65 8.78 2.26 -3.99
CA ILE A 65 7.78 1.47 -4.72
C ILE A 65 6.53 1.42 -3.86
N GLY A 66 5.39 1.68 -4.49
CA GLY A 66 4.13 1.72 -3.77
C GLY A 66 2.94 1.80 -4.69
N PHE A 67 1.82 2.19 -4.11
CA PHE A 67 0.58 2.38 -4.85
C PHE A 67 -0.25 3.47 -4.20
N TYR A 68 -1.05 4.13 -5.02
CA TYR A 68 -2.15 4.94 -4.56
C TYR A 68 -3.38 4.08 -4.45
N LEU A 69 -4.14 4.26 -3.38
CA LEU A 69 -5.48 3.70 -3.23
C LEU A 69 -6.44 4.80 -2.79
N THR A 70 -7.62 4.77 -3.38
CA THR A 70 -8.77 5.55 -2.95
C THR A 70 -9.97 4.63 -2.88
N TYR A 71 -10.70 4.68 -1.76
CA TYR A 71 -11.96 3.98 -1.63
C TYR A 71 -13.11 4.95 -1.35
N LYS A 72 -14.29 4.61 -1.87
CA LYS A 72 -15.54 5.32 -1.64
C LYS A 72 -16.63 4.31 -1.31
N ILE A 73 -17.52 4.63 -0.38
CA ILE A 73 -18.71 3.82 -0.08
C ILE A 73 -19.92 4.53 -0.70
N LYS A 74 -20.71 3.82 -1.51
CA LYS A 74 -21.95 4.36 -2.12
C LYS A 74 -23.08 3.34 -2.03
N GLY A 75 -23.94 3.46 -1.03
CA GLY A 75 -24.95 2.45 -0.72
C GLY A 75 -24.26 1.13 -0.36
N GLU A 76 -24.73 0.04 -0.96
CA GLU A 76 -24.23 -1.31 -0.69
C GLU A 76 -22.99 -1.68 -1.53
N ARG A 77 -22.13 -0.71 -1.86
CA ARG A 77 -20.89 -0.99 -2.59
C ARG A 77 -19.73 -0.10 -2.18
N VAL A 78 -18.54 -0.69 -2.25
CA VAL A 78 -17.24 -0.03 -2.19
C VAL A 78 -16.73 0.16 -3.62
N LYS A 79 -16.35 1.39 -3.96
CA LYS A 79 -15.61 1.69 -5.19
C LYS A 79 -14.16 1.90 -4.83
N LEU A 80 -13.27 1.16 -5.48
CA LEU A 80 -11.83 1.28 -5.33
C LEU A 80 -11.21 1.87 -6.59
N SER A 81 -10.18 2.68 -6.40
CA SER A 81 -9.30 3.14 -7.45
C SER A 81 -7.87 2.95 -6.98
N ARG A 82 -7.09 2.17 -7.73
CA ARG A 82 -5.71 1.84 -7.39
C ARG A 82 -4.75 2.16 -8.54
N GLN A 83 -3.51 2.52 -8.21
CA GLN A 83 -2.47 2.81 -9.18
C GLN A 83 -1.09 2.58 -8.58
N VAL A 84 -0.35 1.61 -9.08
CA VAL A 84 1.04 1.33 -8.67
C VAL A 84 1.98 2.39 -9.23
N PHE A 85 3.03 2.70 -8.49
CA PHE A 85 4.08 3.62 -8.92
C PHE A 85 5.47 3.20 -8.41
N VAL A 86 6.49 3.70 -9.10
CA VAL A 86 7.89 3.71 -8.67
C VAL A 86 8.39 5.14 -8.75
N THR A 87 8.89 5.68 -7.63
CA THR A 87 9.63 6.94 -7.60
C THR A 87 11.13 6.62 -7.68
N LEU A 88 11.81 7.17 -8.67
CA LEU A 88 13.25 7.02 -8.92
C LEU A 88 14.07 8.03 -8.10
N SER A 89 15.40 7.91 -8.13
CA SER A 89 16.32 8.70 -7.29
C SER A 89 16.32 10.19 -7.62
N ASP A 90 15.99 10.55 -8.86
CA ASP A 90 15.82 11.91 -9.34
C ASP A 90 14.44 12.51 -8.98
N GLY A 91 13.56 11.72 -8.35
CA GLY A 91 12.20 12.09 -8.02
C GLY A 91 11.17 11.80 -9.13
N THR A 92 11.61 11.31 -10.30
CA THR A 92 10.71 10.92 -11.39
C THR A 92 9.81 9.77 -10.96
N GLU A 93 8.53 9.83 -11.34
CA GLU A 93 7.55 8.81 -10.97
C GLU A 93 7.02 8.05 -12.19
N VAL A 94 7.37 6.77 -12.28
CA VAL A 94 6.83 5.83 -13.26
C VAL A 94 5.53 5.25 -12.72
N LYS A 95 4.40 5.55 -13.37
CA LYS A 95 3.06 5.16 -12.92
C LYS A 95 2.45 4.08 -13.81
N GLY A 96 1.81 3.10 -13.18
CA GLY A 96 1.00 2.10 -13.88
C GLY A 96 -0.37 2.63 -14.30
N LYS A 97 -1.10 1.81 -15.07
CA LYS A 97 -2.50 2.08 -15.39
C LYS A 97 -3.34 2.09 -14.11
N ARG A 98 -4.17 3.12 -13.97
CA ARG A 98 -5.15 3.18 -12.89
C ARG A 98 -6.23 2.12 -13.10
N ARG A 99 -6.44 1.25 -12.11
CA ARG A 99 -7.50 0.22 -12.10
C ARG A 99 -8.61 0.63 -11.15
N LYS A 100 -9.85 0.29 -11.50
CA LYS A 100 -11.03 0.58 -10.69
C LYS A 100 -11.80 -0.71 -10.46
N ASP A 101 -12.13 -0.98 -9.21
CA ASP A 101 -12.85 -2.18 -8.79
C ASP A 101 -14.12 -1.75 -8.02
N VAL A 102 -15.17 -2.58 -8.09
CA VAL A 102 -16.40 -2.38 -7.32
C VAL A 102 -16.69 -3.65 -6.53
N ILE A 103 -16.76 -3.53 -5.21
CA ILE A 103 -17.11 -4.62 -4.31
C ILE A 103 -18.50 -4.34 -3.75
N TYR A 104 -19.39 -5.33 -3.76
CA TYR A 104 -20.73 -5.22 -3.19
C TYR A 104 -20.75 -5.82 -1.78
N PHE A 105 -21.47 -5.19 -0.85
CA PHE A 105 -21.76 -5.76 0.46
C PHE A 105 -22.94 -6.72 0.35
N LYS A 106 -22.99 -7.75 1.21
CA LYS A 106 -24.26 -8.45 1.47
C LYS A 106 -25.13 -7.54 2.34
N THR A 107 -26.37 -7.34 1.92
CA THR A 107 -27.40 -6.55 2.62
C THR A 107 -27.35 -6.80 4.13
N GLY A 108 -27.12 -5.75 4.92
CA GLY A 108 -27.13 -5.80 6.39
C GLY A 108 -25.76 -5.83 7.10
N HIS A 109 -24.66 -6.08 6.39
CA HIS A 109 -23.30 -6.07 6.98
C HIS A 109 -22.34 -5.20 6.16
N GLN A 110 -21.81 -4.13 6.76
CA GLN A 110 -20.80 -3.25 6.12
C GLN A 110 -19.39 -3.85 6.10
N ASP A 111 -19.27 -5.15 6.37
CA ASP A 111 -18.03 -5.89 6.31
C ASP A 111 -17.77 -6.27 4.85
N ALA A 112 -17.04 -5.43 4.11
CA ALA A 112 -16.40 -5.88 2.88
C ALA A 112 -15.09 -6.54 3.29
N ILE A 113 -14.97 -7.84 3.00
CA ILE A 113 -13.70 -8.56 2.97
C ILE A 113 -13.62 -9.14 1.55
N SER A 114 -12.68 -8.63 0.76
CA SER A 114 -12.42 -9.16 -0.58
C SER A 114 -10.92 -9.23 -0.78
N THR A 115 -10.41 -10.42 -1.06
CA THR A 115 -9.04 -10.59 -1.53
C THR A 115 -8.98 -10.13 -2.99
N ILE A 116 -8.20 -9.09 -3.27
CA ILE A 116 -7.97 -8.57 -4.61
C ILE A 116 -6.51 -8.80 -4.96
N VAL A 117 -6.29 -9.33 -6.17
CA VAL A 117 -4.95 -9.47 -6.74
C VAL A 117 -4.63 -8.25 -7.62
N SER A 118 -3.43 -7.70 -7.41
CA SER A 118 -2.92 -6.56 -8.14
C SER A 118 -1.56 -6.86 -8.74
N GLU A 119 -1.50 -6.92 -10.06
CA GLU A 119 -0.25 -7.12 -10.80
C GLU A 119 0.02 -5.93 -11.71
N SER A 120 1.26 -5.44 -11.71
CA SER A 120 1.71 -4.35 -12.55
C SER A 120 3.16 -4.55 -12.97
N ILE A 121 3.45 -4.26 -14.23
CA ILE A 121 4.80 -4.11 -14.76
C ILE A 121 4.99 -2.63 -15.09
N LEU A 122 6.03 -2.02 -14.53
CA LEU A 122 6.43 -0.65 -14.80
C LEU A 122 7.81 -0.65 -15.46
N THR A 123 8.06 0.31 -16.34
CA THR A 123 9.34 0.42 -17.04
C THR A 123 9.84 1.84 -16.94
N ASP A 124 11.01 2.01 -16.35
CA ASP A 124 11.79 3.22 -16.53
C ASP A 124 12.33 3.22 -17.97
N LYS A 125 11.91 4.21 -18.76
CA LYS A 125 12.24 4.28 -20.18
C LYS A 125 13.69 4.72 -20.43
N GLU A 126 14.32 5.38 -19.46
CA GLU A 126 15.69 5.87 -19.62
C GLU A 126 16.70 4.75 -19.40
N THR A 127 16.54 4.02 -18.29
CA THR A 127 17.45 2.92 -17.94
C THR A 127 17.00 1.57 -18.48
N LEU A 128 15.79 1.48 -19.05
CA LEU A 128 15.11 0.24 -19.42
C LEU A 128 14.90 -0.73 -18.26
N THR A 129 15.01 -0.24 -17.01
CA THR A 129 14.76 -1.03 -15.82
C THR A 129 13.27 -1.36 -15.72
N THR A 130 12.94 -2.63 -15.50
CA THR A 130 11.56 -3.08 -15.30
C THR A 130 11.28 -3.38 -13.84
N TYR A 131 10.09 -3.06 -13.38
CA TYR A 131 9.61 -3.39 -12.05
C TYR A 131 8.36 -4.24 -12.17
N PHE A 132 8.40 -5.46 -11.65
CA PHE A 132 7.20 -6.28 -11.48
C PHE A 132 6.73 -6.16 -10.03
N ILE A 133 5.46 -5.80 -9.85
CA ILE A 133 4.83 -5.64 -8.54
C ILE A 133 3.55 -6.47 -8.55
N SER A 134 3.51 -7.49 -7.69
CA SER A 134 2.31 -8.29 -7.43
C SER A 134 1.97 -8.23 -5.95
N PHE A 135 0.72 -7.91 -5.62
CA PHE A 135 0.25 -7.96 -4.25
C PHE A 135 -1.19 -8.42 -4.14
N HIS A 136 -1.45 -9.18 -3.10
CA HIS A 136 -2.77 -9.63 -2.71
C HIS A 136 -3.18 -8.80 -1.49
N TYR A 137 -4.37 -8.23 -1.53
CA TYR A 137 -4.83 -7.40 -0.42
C TYR A 137 -6.29 -7.63 -0.08
N GLU A 138 -6.59 -7.44 1.19
CA GLU A 138 -7.93 -7.47 1.76
C GLU A 138 -8.26 -6.11 2.34
N LEU A 139 -9.49 -5.66 2.08
CA LEU A 139 -10.04 -4.51 2.76
C LEU A 139 -10.81 -5.00 3.97
N LEU A 140 -10.62 -4.33 5.10
CA LEU A 140 -11.39 -4.54 6.31
C LEU A 140 -12.06 -3.20 6.61
N LEU A 141 -13.36 -3.11 6.37
CA LEU A 141 -14.13 -1.87 6.53
C LEU A 141 -14.95 -1.81 7.84
N LYS A 142 -14.67 -2.73 8.76
CA LYS A 142 -15.25 -2.84 10.11
C LYS A 142 -15.02 -1.58 10.95
#